data_AF-A0A6G8FKF1-F1
#
_entry.id   AF-A0A6G8FKF1-F1
#
_cell.length_a   1.000
_cell.length_b   1.000
_cell.length_c   1.000
_cell.angle_alpha   90.00
_cell.angle_beta   90.00
_cell.angle_gamma   90.00
#
_symmetry.space_group_name_H-M   'P 1'
#
loop_
_entity.id
_entity.type
_entity.pdbx_description
1 polymer ?
#
loop_
_entity_poly.entity_id
_entity_poly.type
_entity_poly.pdbx_seq_one_letter_code
_entity_poly.pdbx_strand_id
1 'polypeptide(L)'
;MNTQYRHLTLEERIEIEKKHDLGFSCRAIAKHLGRSPSTISRETRRNSWRPSRENASYTPYRDPALHGDELTPTQYRAARTQKKACERAKRSHQPTRLTTPKAITYVENKLKGGWTPEMVAGRVRIDFPDDPQMWACPETIYRFVYAPKNRDRRLAEYLPADIRNAANTTDVRSTPRRSRTVSQSTTAHPR
;
A
#
# COMPACT_ATOMS: atom_id res chain seq x y z
N MET A 1 22.59 -19.11 0.31
CA MET A 1 22.17 -18.28 -0.86
C MET A 1 21.24 -17.20 -0.36
N ASN A 2 21.52 -15.93 -0.65
CA ASN A 2 20.77 -14.80 -0.14
C ASN A 2 19.44 -14.68 -0.93
N THR A 3 18.37 -15.27 -0.40
CA THR A 3 17.07 -15.29 -1.07
C THR A 3 16.38 -13.95 -0.88
N GLN A 4 16.72 -12.97 -1.71
CA GLN A 4 15.99 -11.71 -1.76
C GLN A 4 14.50 -12.01 -1.99
N TYR A 5 13.64 -11.46 -1.14
CA TYR A 5 12.20 -11.69 -1.22
C TYR A 5 11.66 -11.14 -2.54
N ARG A 6 11.31 -12.03 -3.47
CA ARG A 6 10.74 -11.69 -4.78
C ARG A 6 9.30 -12.17 -4.84
N HIS A 7 8.37 -11.26 -5.07
CA HIS A 7 6.95 -11.56 -5.25
C HIS A 7 6.74 -12.56 -6.39
N LEU A 8 5.70 -13.40 -6.25
CA LEU A 8 5.29 -14.31 -7.32
C LEU A 8 4.79 -13.51 -8.52
N THR A 9 5.27 -13.86 -9.71
CA THR A 9 4.80 -13.29 -10.98
C THR A 9 3.43 -13.86 -11.36
N LEU A 10 2.78 -13.27 -12.37
CA LEU A 10 1.53 -13.82 -12.90
C LEU A 10 1.75 -15.21 -13.51
N GLU A 11 2.84 -15.41 -14.25
CA GLU A 11 3.21 -16.70 -14.84
C GLU A 11 3.40 -17.78 -13.77
N GLU A 12 4.14 -17.49 -12.70
CA GLU A 12 4.31 -18.41 -11.58
C GLU A 12 2.95 -18.73 -10.94
N ARG A 13 2.05 -17.75 -10.81
CA ARG A 13 0.69 -18.00 -10.28
C ARG A 13 -0.14 -18.88 -11.20
N ILE A 14 -0.05 -18.72 -12.52
CA ILE A 14 -0.73 -19.56 -13.50
C ILE A 14 -0.21 -21.01 -13.40
N GLU A 15 1.10 -21.20 -13.25
CA GLU A 15 1.68 -22.53 -13.05
C GLU A 15 1.28 -23.17 -11.71
N ILE A 16 1.14 -22.36 -10.65
CA ILE A 16 0.57 -22.85 -9.38
C ILE A 16 -0.88 -23.31 -9.60
N GLU A 17 -1.70 -22.55 -10.32
CA GLU A 17 -3.09 -22.91 -10.62
C GLU A 17 -3.19 -24.23 -11.38
N LYS A 18 -2.49 -24.37 -12.52
CA LYS A 18 -2.50 -25.61 -13.30
C LYS A 18 -2.12 -26.83 -12.47
N LYS A 19 -1.05 -26.73 -11.68
CA LYS A 19 -0.56 -27.87 -10.87
C LYS A 19 -1.44 -28.14 -9.65
N HIS A 20 -2.05 -27.10 -9.09
CA HIS A 20 -3.02 -27.23 -8.01
C HIS A 20 -4.27 -27.98 -8.50
N ASP A 21 -4.76 -27.66 -9.69
CA ASP A 21 -5.90 -28.36 -10.32
C ASP A 21 -5.56 -29.82 -10.66
N LEU A 22 -4.31 -30.12 -10.98
CA LEU A 22 -3.78 -31.49 -11.14
C LEU A 22 -3.51 -32.21 -9.80
N GLY A 23 -3.78 -31.59 -8.65
CA GLY A 23 -3.63 -32.22 -7.33
C GLY A 23 -2.19 -32.32 -6.79
N PHE A 24 -1.23 -31.57 -7.36
CA PHE A 24 0.15 -31.59 -6.88
C PHE A 24 0.28 -30.99 -5.48
N SER A 25 1.15 -31.59 -4.65
CA SER A 25 1.48 -31.04 -3.33
C SER A 25 2.22 -29.70 -3.44
N CYS A 26 2.06 -28.83 -2.42
CA CYS A 26 2.78 -27.56 -2.34
C CYS A 26 4.31 -27.72 -2.48
N ARG A 27 4.88 -28.83 -1.98
CA ARG A 27 6.32 -29.14 -2.10
C ARG A 27 6.72 -29.44 -3.55
N ALA A 28 5.89 -30.19 -4.29
CA ALA A 28 6.15 -30.50 -5.68
C ALA A 28 6.05 -29.25 -6.57
N ILE A 29 5.04 -28.41 -6.34
CA ILE A 29 4.88 -27.11 -7.03
C ILE A 29 6.10 -26.21 -6.76
N ALA A 30 6.53 -26.13 -5.50
CA ALA A 30 7.68 -25.33 -5.10
C ALA A 30 8.99 -25.80 -5.77
N LYS A 31 9.23 -27.12 -5.82
CA LYS A 31 10.37 -27.71 -6.51
C LYS A 31 10.37 -27.36 -8.00
N HIS A 32 9.21 -27.44 -8.65
CA HIS A 32 9.09 -27.09 -10.07
C HIS A 32 9.36 -25.61 -10.35
N LEU A 33 8.92 -24.71 -9.48
CA LEU A 33 9.10 -23.26 -9.66
C LEU A 33 10.44 -22.73 -9.12
N GLY A 34 11.28 -23.60 -8.53
CA GLY A 34 12.50 -23.15 -7.84
C GLY A 34 12.22 -22.21 -6.65
N ARG A 35 11.06 -22.37 -6.00
CA ARG A 35 10.63 -21.53 -4.87
C ARG A 35 10.62 -22.31 -3.56
N SER A 36 10.54 -21.58 -2.43
CA SER A 36 10.39 -22.24 -1.13
C SER A 36 8.98 -22.85 -0.99
N PRO A 37 8.83 -24.06 -0.41
CA PRO A 37 7.51 -24.64 -0.11
C PRO A 37 6.63 -23.73 0.75
N SER A 38 7.24 -22.97 1.66
CA SER A 38 6.54 -21.99 2.49
C SER A 38 5.94 -20.84 1.69
N THR A 39 6.56 -20.43 0.58
CA THR A 39 6.00 -19.38 -0.30
C THR A 39 4.71 -19.86 -0.95
N ILE A 40 4.73 -21.07 -1.51
CA ILE A 40 3.57 -21.66 -2.18
C ILE A 40 2.45 -21.91 -1.17
N SER A 41 2.76 -22.51 -0.02
CA SER A 41 1.78 -22.76 1.04
C SER A 41 1.11 -21.49 1.55
N ARG A 42 1.88 -20.40 1.75
CA ARG A 42 1.31 -19.11 2.18
C ARG A 42 0.44 -18.48 1.09
N GLU A 43 0.81 -18.62 -0.18
CA GLU A 43 0.05 -18.08 -1.31
C GLU A 43 -1.28 -18.83 -1.49
N THR A 44 -1.26 -20.17 -1.51
CA THR A 44 -2.47 -20.98 -1.66
C THR A 44 -3.39 -20.78 -0.46
N ARG A 45 -2.89 -20.90 0.78
CA ARG A 45 -3.71 -20.72 1.99
C ARG A 45 -4.39 -19.35 2.07
N ARG A 46 -3.73 -18.28 1.62
CA ARG A 46 -4.29 -16.92 1.67
C ARG A 46 -5.32 -16.67 0.57
N ASN A 47 -5.14 -17.27 -0.60
CA ASN A 47 -5.88 -16.89 -1.80
C ASN A 47 -6.85 -17.97 -2.31
N SER A 48 -6.77 -19.19 -1.79
CA SER A 48 -7.74 -20.24 -2.07
C SER A 48 -9.08 -19.98 -1.36
N TRP A 49 -10.17 -20.43 -1.96
CA TRP A 49 -11.52 -20.32 -1.37
C TRP A 49 -12.32 -21.60 -1.59
N ARG A 50 -13.32 -21.85 -0.75
CA ARG A 50 -14.29 -22.93 -0.98
C ARG A 50 -15.44 -22.41 -1.85
N PRO A 51 -15.80 -23.11 -2.94
CA PRO A 51 -17.04 -22.83 -3.66
C PRO A 51 -18.25 -23.06 -2.75
N SER A 52 -19.19 -22.13 -2.72
CA SER A 52 -20.50 -22.29 -2.04
C SER A 52 -21.62 -21.97 -3.03
N ARG A 53 -22.77 -22.65 -2.90
CA ARG A 53 -23.98 -22.37 -3.70
C ARG A 53 -24.61 -21.02 -3.39
N GLU A 54 -24.43 -20.52 -2.16
CA GLU A 54 -25.01 -19.26 -1.68
C GLU A 54 -24.31 -18.04 -2.29
N ASN A 55 -23.06 -18.19 -2.74
CA ASN A 55 -22.24 -17.12 -3.29
C ASN A 55 -22.24 -17.18 -4.83
N ALA A 56 -23.39 -16.88 -5.44
CA ALA A 56 -23.55 -16.78 -6.90
C ALA A 56 -22.67 -15.69 -7.56
N SER A 57 -22.06 -14.80 -6.77
CA SER A 57 -21.16 -13.72 -7.22
C SER A 57 -19.78 -14.20 -7.73
N TYR A 58 -19.61 -15.50 -7.97
CA TYR A 58 -18.33 -16.12 -8.31
C TYR A 58 -18.40 -17.06 -9.53
N THR A 59 -19.33 -16.81 -10.43
CA THR A 59 -19.64 -17.66 -11.58
C THR A 59 -18.75 -17.58 -12.82
N PRO A 60 -17.82 -16.61 -13.05
CA PRO A 60 -17.03 -16.64 -14.29
C PRO A 60 -15.88 -17.67 -14.30
N TYR A 61 -15.49 -18.23 -13.14
CA TYR A 61 -14.36 -19.20 -13.03
C TYR A 61 -14.70 -20.46 -12.23
N ARG A 62 -15.99 -20.70 -11.99
CA ARG A 62 -16.48 -21.90 -11.29
C ARG A 62 -16.71 -22.97 -12.34
N ASP A 63 -16.03 -24.11 -12.21
CA ASP A 63 -16.40 -25.29 -12.98
C ASP A 63 -17.84 -25.67 -12.59
N PRO A 64 -18.80 -25.67 -13.55
CA PRO A 64 -20.19 -26.01 -13.26
C PRO A 64 -20.35 -27.38 -12.60
N ALA A 65 -19.43 -28.32 -12.87
CA ALA A 65 -19.43 -29.68 -12.34
C ALA A 65 -19.04 -29.77 -10.85
N LEU A 66 -18.49 -28.71 -10.26
CA LEU A 66 -18.22 -28.71 -8.82
C LEU A 66 -19.54 -28.54 -8.06
N HIS A 67 -19.91 -29.53 -7.25
CA HIS A 67 -20.99 -29.34 -6.28
C HIS A 67 -20.57 -28.26 -5.26
N GLY A 68 -21.50 -27.57 -4.61
CA GLY A 68 -21.17 -26.59 -3.56
C GLY A 68 -21.30 -27.20 -2.18
N ASP A 69 -20.94 -28.47 -2.06
CA ASP A 69 -21.03 -29.26 -0.84
C ASP A 69 -19.75 -29.11 0.02
N GLU A 70 -19.82 -29.46 1.30
CA GLU A 70 -18.75 -29.30 2.29
C GLU A 70 -17.45 -30.03 1.89
N LEU A 71 -17.58 -31.16 1.18
CA LEU A 71 -16.47 -31.98 0.68
C LEU A 71 -15.73 -31.36 -0.52
N THR A 72 -16.14 -30.21 -1.03
CA THR A 72 -15.52 -29.64 -2.23
C THR A 72 -14.14 -29.06 -1.94
N PRO A 73 -13.12 -29.38 -2.75
CA PRO A 73 -11.77 -28.89 -2.54
C PRO A 73 -11.70 -27.38 -2.76
N THR A 74 -10.83 -26.73 -1.98
CA THR A 74 -10.56 -25.30 -2.13
C THR A 74 -10.02 -25.01 -3.53
N GLN A 75 -10.50 -23.94 -4.16
CA GLN A 75 -10.10 -23.50 -5.49
C GLN A 75 -9.03 -22.42 -5.39
N TYR A 76 -8.05 -22.45 -6.29
CA TYR A 76 -7.01 -21.43 -6.44
C TYR A 76 -7.02 -20.93 -7.90
N ARG A 77 -7.30 -19.63 -8.13
CA ARG A 77 -7.19 -19.02 -9.46
C ARG A 77 -6.14 -17.91 -9.48
N ALA A 78 -5.24 -17.96 -10.46
CA ALA A 78 -4.12 -17.05 -10.61
C ALA A 78 -4.57 -15.62 -10.88
N ALA A 79 -5.52 -15.43 -11.80
CA ALA A 79 -5.99 -14.10 -12.20
C ALA A 79 -6.55 -13.29 -11.02
N ARG A 80 -7.37 -13.91 -10.15
CA ARG A 80 -7.87 -13.23 -8.94
C ARG A 80 -6.75 -12.97 -7.94
N THR A 81 -5.86 -13.94 -7.76
CA THR A 81 -4.74 -13.80 -6.83
C THR A 81 -3.85 -12.63 -7.22
N GLN A 82 -3.57 -12.49 -8.53
CA GLN A 82 -2.88 -11.34 -9.09
C GLN A 82 -3.65 -10.04 -8.86
N LYS A 83 -4.96 -10.01 -9.14
CA LYS A 83 -5.80 -8.82 -8.91
C LYS A 83 -5.75 -8.38 -7.44
N LYS A 84 -5.93 -9.31 -6.50
CA LYS A 84 -5.81 -9.06 -5.06
C LYS A 84 -4.41 -8.56 -4.68
N ALA A 85 -3.36 -9.10 -5.27
CA ALA A 85 -1.99 -8.66 -5.03
C ALA A 85 -1.78 -7.22 -5.53
N CYS A 86 -2.24 -6.89 -6.74
CA CYS A 86 -2.21 -5.53 -7.28
C CYS A 86 -3.01 -4.55 -6.43
N GLU A 87 -4.20 -4.92 -5.96
CA GLU A 87 -5.00 -4.10 -5.04
C GLU A 87 -4.28 -3.87 -3.71
N ARG A 88 -3.64 -4.89 -3.13
CA ARG A 88 -2.82 -4.75 -1.91
C ARG A 88 -1.66 -3.79 -2.13
N ALA A 89 -0.95 -3.91 -3.25
CA ALA A 89 0.14 -2.99 -3.61
C ALA A 89 -0.38 -1.55 -3.78
N LYS A 90 -1.52 -1.37 -4.45
CA LYS A 90 -2.17 -0.06 -4.56
C LYS A 90 -2.54 0.52 -3.20
N ARG A 91 -3.07 -0.31 -2.29
CA ARG A 91 -3.44 0.08 -0.92
C ARG A 91 -2.22 0.45 -0.07
N SER A 92 -1.11 -0.28 -0.16
CA SER A 92 0.09 0.02 0.63
C SER A 92 0.71 1.39 0.30
N HIS A 93 0.44 1.91 -0.90
CA HIS A 93 0.88 3.26 -1.30
C HIS A 93 -0.15 4.36 -1.01
N GLN A 94 -1.34 4.03 -0.49
CA GLN A 94 -2.29 5.04 -0.03
C GLN A 94 -1.88 5.54 1.36
N PRO A 95 -1.63 6.86 1.54
CA PRO A 95 -1.48 7.40 2.88
C PRO A 95 -2.82 7.30 3.60
N THR A 96 -2.88 6.56 4.70
CA THR A 96 -4.07 6.44 5.57
C THR A 96 -4.37 7.70 6.39
N ARG A 97 -3.85 8.86 6.00
CA ARG A 97 -3.99 10.10 6.78
C ARG A 97 -4.99 11.04 6.10
N LEU A 98 -5.85 11.65 6.92
CA LEU A 98 -6.99 12.48 6.49
C LEU A 98 -8.07 11.73 5.68
N THR A 99 -8.44 10.52 6.12
CA THR A 99 -9.47 9.69 5.45
C THR A 99 -10.89 9.96 5.96
N THR A 100 -11.02 10.33 7.24
CA THR A 100 -12.32 10.52 7.88
C THR A 100 -13.02 11.79 7.35
N PRO A 101 -14.32 11.73 6.97
CA PRO A 101 -15.05 12.89 6.47
C PRO A 101 -14.97 14.10 7.40
N LYS A 102 -15.02 13.87 8.71
CA LYS A 102 -14.91 14.91 9.75
C LYS A 102 -13.56 15.63 9.75
N ALA A 103 -12.45 14.91 9.53
CA ALA A 103 -11.13 15.51 9.45
C ALA A 103 -10.99 16.37 8.20
N ILE A 104 -11.57 15.89 7.08
CA ILE A 104 -11.60 16.61 5.81
C ILE A 104 -12.38 17.92 5.95
N THR A 105 -13.60 17.88 6.50
CA THR A 105 -14.43 19.09 6.66
C THR A 105 -13.79 20.10 7.61
N TYR A 106 -13.16 19.64 8.70
CA TYR A 106 -12.44 20.52 9.61
C TYR A 106 -11.27 21.24 8.91
N VAL A 107 -10.41 20.51 8.22
CA VAL A 107 -9.26 21.09 7.49
C VAL A 107 -9.76 22.05 6.41
N GLU A 108 -10.78 21.67 5.65
CA GLU A 108 -11.36 22.52 4.61
C GLU A 108 -11.89 23.86 5.18
N ASN A 109 -12.66 23.82 6.26
CA ASN A 109 -13.21 25.02 6.88
C ASN A 109 -12.10 25.95 7.41
N LYS A 110 -11.04 25.38 8.00
CA LYS A 110 -9.92 26.18 8.52
C LYS A 110 -9.09 26.80 7.40
N LEU A 111 -8.79 26.05 6.33
CA LEU A 111 -8.08 26.58 5.17
C LEU A 111 -8.89 27.70 4.50
N LYS A 112 -10.20 27.54 4.30
CA LYS A 112 -11.08 28.60 3.78
C LYS A 112 -11.14 29.83 4.68
N GLY A 113 -10.93 29.66 5.98
CA GLY A 113 -10.77 30.75 6.94
C GLY A 113 -9.39 31.42 6.95
N GLY A 114 -8.50 31.09 6.01
CA GLY A 114 -7.17 31.71 5.86
C GLY A 114 -6.08 31.11 6.76
N TRP A 115 -6.31 29.98 7.39
CA TRP A 115 -5.31 29.34 8.25
C TRP A 115 -4.26 28.60 7.40
N THR A 116 -2.98 28.67 7.81
CA THR A 116 -1.95 27.88 7.14
C THR A 116 -2.01 26.40 7.56
N PRO A 117 -1.54 25.46 6.72
CA PRO A 117 -1.47 24.04 7.07
C PRO A 117 -0.73 23.76 8.39
N GLU A 118 0.30 24.53 8.73
CA GLU A 118 1.00 24.42 10.01
C GLU A 118 0.09 24.78 11.19
N MET A 119 -0.67 25.87 11.08
CA MET A 119 -1.62 26.30 12.12
C MET A 119 -2.73 25.27 12.33
N VAL A 120 -3.26 24.72 11.24
CA VAL A 120 -4.31 23.68 11.30
C VAL A 120 -3.78 22.42 11.98
N ALA A 121 -2.59 21.95 11.63
CA ALA A 121 -1.97 20.78 12.24
C ALA A 121 -1.61 20.98 13.72
N GLY A 122 -1.21 22.19 14.10
CA GLY A 122 -0.97 22.55 15.50
C GLY A 122 -2.27 22.59 16.31
N ARG A 123 -3.34 23.12 15.72
CA ARG A 123 -4.63 23.29 16.39
C ARG A 123 -5.45 22.01 16.49
N VAL A 124 -5.42 21.13 15.50
CA VAL A 124 -6.28 19.94 15.45
C VAL A 124 -6.04 18.97 16.61
N ARG A 125 -4.81 18.91 17.14
CA ARG A 125 -4.47 18.10 18.32
C ARG A 125 -5.05 18.67 19.62
N ILE A 126 -5.26 19.98 19.67
CA ILE A 126 -5.82 20.68 20.83
C ILE A 126 -7.35 20.59 20.79
N ASP A 127 -7.95 20.80 19.62
CA ASP A 127 -9.41 20.77 19.46
C ASP A 127 -9.98 19.34 19.55
N PHE A 128 -9.18 18.32 19.21
CA PHE A 128 -9.57 16.90 19.26
C PHE A 128 -8.51 16.05 19.96
N PRO A 129 -8.35 16.16 21.30
CA PRO A 129 -7.33 15.40 22.03
C PRO A 129 -7.65 13.89 22.08
N ASP A 130 -8.93 13.52 22.02
CA ASP A 130 -9.36 12.11 22.19
C ASP A 130 -9.54 11.35 20.87
N ASP A 131 -9.40 12.02 19.71
CA ASP A 131 -9.61 11.42 18.39
C ASP A 131 -8.36 11.49 17.49
N PRO A 132 -7.49 10.47 17.54
CA PRO A 132 -6.29 10.41 16.71
C PRO A 132 -6.56 10.37 15.21
N GLN A 133 -7.78 9.99 14.77
CA GLN A 133 -8.11 9.98 13.34
C GLN A 133 -8.28 11.40 12.78
N MET A 134 -8.52 12.38 13.64
CA MET A 134 -8.55 13.80 13.27
C MET A 134 -7.15 14.39 13.09
N TRP A 135 -6.11 13.76 13.64
CA TRP A 135 -4.76 14.32 13.65
C TRP A 135 -4.08 14.23 12.29
N ALA A 136 -3.78 15.40 11.71
CA ALA A 136 -3.01 15.53 10.49
C ALA A 136 -1.75 16.38 10.75
N CYS A 137 -0.61 15.95 10.19
CA CYS A 137 0.59 16.81 10.15
C CYS A 137 0.48 17.80 8.98
N PRO A 138 1.26 18.90 8.97
CA PRO A 138 1.22 19.89 7.90
C PRO A 138 1.45 19.25 6.52
N GLU A 139 2.42 18.34 6.42
CA GLU A 139 2.73 17.59 5.19
C GLU A 139 1.55 16.76 4.66
N THR A 140 0.74 16.20 5.56
CA THR A 140 -0.48 15.47 5.17
C THR A 140 -1.50 16.45 4.58
N ILE A 141 -1.63 17.63 5.17
CA ILE A 141 -2.56 18.68 4.71
C ILE A 141 -2.08 19.23 3.35
N TYR A 142 -0.79 19.49 3.16
CA TYR A 142 -0.23 19.89 1.86
C TYR A 142 -0.49 18.83 0.78
N ARG A 143 -0.17 17.56 1.07
CA ARG A 143 -0.45 16.46 0.14
C ARG A 143 -1.94 16.32 -0.18
N PHE A 144 -2.81 16.60 0.78
CA PHE A 144 -4.26 16.63 0.57
C PHE A 144 -4.68 17.79 -0.34
N VAL A 145 -4.17 19.00 -0.12
CA VAL A 145 -4.48 20.18 -0.94
C VAL A 145 -4.05 20.00 -2.39
N TYR A 146 -2.86 19.45 -2.63
CA TYR A 146 -2.31 19.28 -3.99
C TYR A 146 -2.69 17.96 -4.68
N ALA A 147 -3.39 17.05 -3.99
CA ALA A 147 -3.82 15.79 -4.58
C ALA A 147 -4.77 16.03 -5.77
N PRO A 148 -4.63 15.28 -6.88
CA PRO A 148 -5.47 15.48 -8.07
C PRO A 148 -6.96 15.31 -7.77
N LYS A 149 -7.30 14.45 -6.80
CA LYS A 149 -8.69 14.20 -6.34
C LYS A 149 -9.35 15.41 -5.67
N ASN A 150 -8.57 16.38 -5.21
CA ASN A 150 -9.07 17.51 -4.42
C ASN A 150 -8.92 18.85 -5.16
N ARG A 151 -8.50 18.83 -6.43
CA ARG A 151 -8.35 20.04 -7.25
C ARG A 151 -9.66 20.81 -7.38
N ASP A 152 -10.78 20.10 -7.48
CA ASP A 152 -12.12 20.68 -7.58
C ASP A 152 -12.49 21.54 -6.37
N ARG A 153 -11.90 21.25 -5.20
CA ARG A 153 -12.15 22.00 -3.96
C ARG A 153 -11.42 23.35 -3.90
N ARG A 154 -10.53 23.63 -4.87
CA ARG A 154 -9.75 24.87 -5.00
C ARG A 154 -9.03 25.31 -3.71
N LEU A 155 -8.64 24.36 -2.85
CA LEU A 155 -8.08 24.66 -1.52
C LEU A 155 -6.74 25.39 -1.58
N ALA A 156 -5.99 25.22 -2.67
CA ALA A 156 -4.70 25.89 -2.88
C ALA A 156 -4.82 27.41 -3.02
N GLU A 157 -6.01 27.95 -3.30
CA GLU A 157 -6.24 29.39 -3.47
C GLU A 157 -6.30 30.13 -2.14
N TYR A 158 -6.65 29.43 -1.07
CA TYR A 158 -6.74 30.00 0.27
C TYR A 158 -5.39 30.00 1.01
N LEU A 159 -4.35 29.42 0.40
CA LEU A 159 -3.00 29.46 0.96
C LEU A 159 -2.28 30.75 0.53
N PRO A 160 -1.46 31.35 1.42
CA PRO A 160 -0.62 32.49 1.07
C PRO A 160 0.27 32.25 -0.16
N ALA A 161 0.46 33.28 -0.98
CA ALA A 161 1.17 33.20 -2.25
C ALA A 161 2.61 32.66 -2.11
N ASP A 162 3.30 33.03 -1.03
CA ASP A 162 4.67 32.59 -0.74
C ASP A 162 4.78 31.08 -0.55
N ILE A 163 3.77 30.47 0.07
CA ILE A 163 3.68 29.02 0.30
C ILE A 163 3.29 28.30 -1.00
N ARG A 164 2.40 28.91 -1.79
CA ARG A 164 1.97 28.38 -3.10
C ARG A 164 3.15 28.20 -4.07
N ASN A 165 4.09 29.15 -4.06
CA ASN A 165 5.25 29.17 -4.96
C ASN A 165 6.39 28.24 -4.45
N ALA A 166 6.54 28.09 -3.13
CA ALA A 166 7.51 27.17 -2.53
C ALA A 166 7.22 25.70 -2.87
N ALA A 167 5.94 25.28 -2.83
CA ALA A 167 5.53 23.91 -3.16
C ALA A 167 5.82 23.53 -4.63
N ASN A 168 5.78 24.50 -5.55
CA ASN A 168 6.11 24.30 -6.96
C ASN A 168 7.63 24.23 -7.23
N THR A 169 8.46 24.72 -6.29
CA THR A 169 9.92 24.74 -6.42
C THR A 169 10.57 23.42 -5.97
N THR A 170 9.85 22.62 -5.18
CA THR A 170 10.36 21.38 -4.57
C THR A 170 10.61 20.20 -5.52
N ASP A 171 10.29 20.30 -6.81
CA ASP A 171 10.52 19.24 -7.80
C ASP A 171 11.94 19.25 -8.44
N VAL A 172 12.82 20.19 -8.06
CA VAL A 172 14.14 20.35 -8.73
C VAL A 172 15.35 20.05 -7.82
N ARG A 173 15.19 19.81 -6.52
CA ARG A 173 16.33 19.45 -5.63
C ARG A 173 16.40 17.95 -5.34
N SER A 174 16.92 17.21 -6.31
CA SER A 174 17.71 16.00 -6.01
C SER A 174 18.95 16.42 -5.23
N THR A 175 18.90 16.40 -3.89
CA THR A 175 20.08 16.62 -3.06
C THR A 175 21.09 15.49 -3.27
N PRO A 176 22.36 15.77 -3.63
CA PRO A 176 23.37 14.74 -3.68
C PRO A 176 23.64 14.22 -2.26
N ARG A 177 23.63 12.90 -2.13
CA ARG A 177 23.87 12.13 -0.91
C ARG A 177 25.26 12.50 -0.37
N ARG A 178 25.30 13.22 0.75
CA ARG A 178 26.55 13.63 1.44
C ARG A 178 27.32 12.37 1.84
N SER A 179 28.40 12.07 1.13
CA SER A 179 29.36 11.03 1.49
C SER A 179 30.05 11.43 2.79
N ARG A 180 29.97 10.55 3.78
CA ARG A 180 30.60 10.71 5.09
C ARG A 180 32.07 10.31 4.94
N THR A 181 32.97 11.27 4.76
CA THR A 181 34.41 11.04 4.88
C THR A 181 34.74 10.78 6.35
N VAL A 182 35.17 9.56 6.64
CA VAL A 182 35.69 9.16 7.95
C VAL A 182 37.16 9.59 7.98
N SER A 183 37.46 10.67 8.70
CA SER A 183 38.84 11.05 9.01
C SER A 183 39.37 10.09 10.07
N GLN A 184 40.30 9.20 9.69
CA GLN A 184 41.10 8.44 10.65
C GLN A 184 42.23 9.35 11.15
N SER A 185 42.17 9.75 12.41
CA SER A 185 43.29 10.37 13.11
C SER A 185 44.19 9.27 13.68
N THR A 186 45.31 9.01 13.01
CA THR A 186 46.41 8.17 13.49
C THR A 186 47.22 8.96 14.53
N THR A 187 47.10 8.60 15.80
CA THR A 187 47.99 9.11 16.86
C THR A 187 49.29 8.30 16.84
N ALA A 188 50.40 8.97 16.54
CA ALA A 188 51.74 8.41 16.65
C ALA A 188 52.25 8.55 18.10
N HIS A 189 52.79 7.46 18.66
CA HIS A 189 53.60 7.48 19.88
C HIS A 189 55.09 7.55 19.51
N PRO A 190 55.89 8.44 20.13
CA PRO A 190 57.32 8.25 20.25
C PRO A 190 57.68 7.61 21.59
N ARG A 191 58.88 7.01 21.58
CA ARG A 191 59.51 6.13 22.58
C ARG A 191 59.66 6.71 23.98
#